data_AF-A0A520QJP8-F1
#
_entry.id   AF-A0A520QJP8-F1
#
_cell.length_a   1.000
_cell.length_b   1.000
_cell.length_c   1.000
_cell.angle_alpha   90.00
_cell.angle_beta   90.00
_cell.angle_gamma   90.00
#
_symmetry.space_group_name_H-M   'P 1'
#
loop_
_entity.id
_entity.type
_entity.pdbx_description
1 polymer ?
#
loop_
_entity_poly.entity_id
_entity_poly.type
_entity_poly.pdbx_seq_one_letter_code
_entity_poly.pdbx_strand_id
1 'polypeptide(L)'
;MPGKTDTNLRAGALAEGVGREILRRFSAVATVPREEDVGVDAMCTLLRRDGRALFAEDSFGVQFKSASVREIRYEGHEARWLRKLDVPFLMGSVDLAASTLQLYSTENAHARYVHPRAEFDLVLCLDAPGRQPIANRCGLYDLGWEHAGPAGAARCWLGTPLLRCSFTEAASPGFAEHAYERLKPWLEFSAESRRLRSYGVHREVSLDGSAQPKAMSYYTASQEGDLNKLLNAVDPLLWRLAGMLGHVFNEGPLLKELRGVRRFMESRGLTPIGLWEDPPEGQSEAKPDGDGPPGKQGRVLVSWMGAPTTPNAETPEEE
;
A
#
# COMPACT_ATOMS: atom_id res chain seq x y z
N MET A 1 -9.25 16.02 -34.02
CA MET A 1 -9.32 16.65 -35.36
C MET A 1 -9.80 15.58 -36.35
N PRO A 2 -10.81 15.84 -37.20
CA PRO A 2 -11.30 14.83 -38.13
C PRO A 2 -10.18 14.32 -39.04
N GLY A 3 -10.01 13.00 -39.13
CA GLY A 3 -9.07 12.36 -40.05
C GLY A 3 -7.57 12.48 -39.72
N LYS A 4 -7.18 13.01 -38.55
CA LYS A 4 -5.77 13.07 -38.14
C LYS A 4 -5.57 12.89 -36.63
N THR A 5 -4.52 12.18 -36.26
CA THR A 5 -4.04 12.01 -34.89
C THR A 5 -2.56 12.37 -34.81
N ASP A 6 -2.14 12.90 -33.67
CA ASP A 6 -0.72 13.14 -33.40
C ASP A 6 0.05 11.81 -33.34
N THR A 7 1.24 11.77 -33.94
CA THR A 7 2.07 10.56 -34.01
C THR A 7 2.57 10.10 -32.65
N ASN A 8 2.82 11.03 -31.72
CA ASN A 8 3.26 10.71 -30.37
C ASN A 8 2.09 10.14 -29.56
N LEU A 9 0.88 10.69 -29.72
CA LEU A 9 -0.33 10.12 -29.11
C LEU A 9 -0.62 8.70 -29.63
N ARG A 10 -0.37 8.45 -30.92
CA ARG A 10 -0.50 7.10 -31.50
C ARG A 10 0.58 6.16 -30.98
N ALA A 11 1.83 6.60 -30.90
CA ALA A 11 2.92 5.81 -30.36
C ALA A 11 2.67 5.44 -28.88
N GLY A 12 2.18 6.39 -28.08
CA GLY A 12 1.74 6.13 -26.70
C GLY A 12 0.68 5.04 -26.63
N ALA A 13 -0.35 5.11 -27.49
CA ALA A 13 -1.41 4.10 -27.55
C ALA A 13 -0.88 2.69 -27.87
N LEU A 14 0.08 2.62 -28.80
CA LEU A 14 0.71 1.36 -29.17
C LEU A 14 1.57 0.83 -28.01
N ALA A 15 2.32 1.70 -27.32
CA ALA A 15 3.16 1.33 -26.19
C ALA A 15 2.32 0.76 -25.04
N GLU A 16 1.23 1.45 -24.68
CA GLU A 16 0.25 0.92 -23.72
C GLU A 16 -0.31 -0.44 -24.17
N GLY A 17 -0.67 -0.57 -25.46
CA GLY A 17 -1.17 -1.82 -26.03
C GLY A 17 -0.20 -2.99 -25.86
N VAL A 18 1.06 -2.79 -26.25
CA VAL A 18 2.12 -3.80 -26.09
C VAL A 18 2.34 -4.13 -24.62
N GLY A 19 2.43 -3.11 -23.75
CA GLY A 19 2.58 -3.30 -22.31
C GLY A 19 1.48 -4.18 -21.71
N ARG A 20 0.21 -3.87 -22.02
CA ARG A 20 -0.94 -4.65 -21.56
C ARG A 20 -0.92 -6.09 -22.05
N GLU A 21 -0.59 -6.32 -23.32
CA GLU A 21 -0.54 -7.68 -23.88
C GLU A 21 0.58 -8.54 -23.28
N ILE A 22 1.72 -7.92 -22.91
CA ILE A 22 2.77 -8.61 -22.16
C ILE A 22 2.28 -8.94 -20.73
N LEU A 23 1.64 -7.99 -20.04
CA LEU A 23 1.11 -8.22 -18.69
C LEU A 23 0.06 -9.35 -18.64
N ARG A 24 -0.79 -9.48 -19.67
CA ARG A 24 -1.80 -10.56 -19.78
C ARG A 24 -1.20 -11.97 -19.69
N ARG A 25 0.11 -12.14 -19.88
CA ARG A 25 0.79 -13.45 -19.78
C ARG A 25 0.90 -13.97 -18.35
N PHE A 26 0.85 -13.10 -17.35
CA PHE A 26 1.02 -13.46 -15.94
C PHE A 26 0.06 -12.73 -14.99
N SER A 27 -0.81 -11.86 -15.51
CA SER A 27 -1.81 -11.13 -14.75
C SER A 27 -3.14 -11.05 -15.49
N ALA A 28 -4.25 -10.94 -14.76
CA ALA A 28 -5.51 -10.49 -15.32
C ALA A 28 -5.46 -8.96 -15.45
N VAL A 29 -5.74 -8.43 -16.65
CA VAL A 29 -5.58 -7.00 -16.95
C VAL A 29 -6.92 -6.37 -17.27
N ALA A 30 -7.31 -5.38 -16.47
CA ALA A 30 -8.42 -4.47 -16.71
C ALA A 30 -7.87 -3.14 -17.22
N THR A 31 -8.29 -2.73 -18.41
CA THR A 31 -7.82 -1.49 -19.04
C THR A 31 -8.61 -0.30 -18.53
N VAL A 32 -7.95 0.80 -18.21
CA VAL A 32 -8.64 2.07 -17.96
C VAL A 32 -8.90 2.73 -19.32
N PRO A 33 -10.16 3.05 -19.66
CA PRO A 33 -10.47 3.79 -20.89
C PRO A 33 -9.76 5.14 -20.89
N ARG A 34 -9.36 5.63 -22.07
CA ARG A 34 -8.63 6.90 -22.17
C ARG A 34 -9.45 8.10 -21.72
N GLU A 35 -10.76 7.99 -21.81
CA GLU A 35 -11.72 8.98 -21.36
C GLU A 35 -11.70 9.14 -19.83
N GLU A 36 -11.25 8.11 -19.11
CA GLU A 36 -11.21 8.02 -17.64
C GLU A 36 -9.77 7.92 -17.11
N ASP A 37 -8.76 8.17 -17.95
CA ASP A 37 -7.35 8.07 -17.57
C ASP A 37 -6.96 9.23 -16.64
N VAL A 38 -6.84 8.89 -15.36
CA VAL A 38 -6.36 9.78 -14.29
C VAL A 38 -4.92 9.46 -13.87
N GLY A 39 -4.14 8.84 -14.76
CA GLY A 39 -2.75 8.45 -14.54
C GLY A 39 -2.53 6.95 -14.29
N VAL A 40 -3.58 6.12 -14.39
CA VAL A 40 -3.50 4.66 -14.32
C VAL A 40 -3.97 4.10 -15.66
N ASP A 41 -3.07 3.48 -16.41
CA ASP A 41 -3.42 2.92 -17.73
C ASP A 41 -4.07 1.54 -17.63
N ALA A 42 -3.72 0.77 -16.59
CA ALA A 42 -4.27 -0.55 -16.36
C ALA A 42 -4.26 -0.93 -14.87
N MET A 43 -5.31 -1.62 -14.45
CA MET A 43 -5.36 -2.38 -13.21
C MET A 43 -5.08 -3.85 -13.50
N CYS A 44 -4.13 -4.42 -12.80
CA CYS A 44 -3.66 -5.78 -13.02
C CYS A 44 -3.83 -6.60 -11.74
N THR A 45 -4.19 -7.87 -11.86
CA THR A 45 -4.21 -8.82 -10.74
C THR A 45 -3.26 -9.97 -11.04
N LEU A 46 -2.25 -10.15 -10.20
CA LEU A 46 -1.25 -11.19 -10.35
C LEU A 46 -1.91 -12.57 -10.28
N LEU A 47 -1.56 -13.46 -11.21
CA LEU A 47 -2.14 -14.80 -11.28
C LEU A 47 -1.15 -15.85 -10.81
N ARG A 48 -1.49 -16.59 -9.75
CA ARG A 48 -0.77 -17.80 -9.36
C ARG A 48 -1.30 -18.99 -10.14
N ARG A 49 -0.41 -19.76 -10.76
CA ARG A 49 -0.78 -21.00 -11.43
C ARG A 49 -0.71 -22.17 -10.47
N ASP A 50 -1.69 -23.06 -10.56
CA ASP A 50 -1.72 -24.33 -9.82
C ASP A 50 -2.31 -25.41 -10.74
N GLY A 51 -1.42 -26.16 -11.40
CA GLY A 51 -1.79 -27.08 -12.47
C GLY A 51 -2.54 -26.36 -13.61
N ARG A 52 -3.84 -26.66 -13.74
CA ARG A 52 -4.74 -26.06 -14.75
C ARG A 52 -5.52 -24.84 -14.26
N ALA A 53 -5.46 -24.55 -12.95
CA ALA A 53 -6.15 -23.41 -12.35
C ALA A 53 -5.25 -22.17 -12.34
N LEU A 54 -5.90 -21.00 -12.40
CA LEU A 54 -5.30 -19.69 -12.17
C LEU A 54 -6.02 -19.03 -11.00
N PHE A 55 -5.28 -18.64 -9.98
CA PHE A 55 -5.79 -17.95 -8.80
C PHE A 55 -5.43 -16.48 -8.88
N ALA A 56 -6.44 -15.61 -8.78
CA ALA A 56 -6.26 -14.18 -8.65
C ALA A 56 -5.79 -13.83 -7.24
N GLU A 57 -4.67 -13.11 -7.13
CA GLU A 57 -4.10 -12.69 -5.84
C GLU A 57 -4.01 -11.17 -5.75
N ASP A 58 -2.80 -10.61 -5.66
CA ASP A 58 -2.60 -9.19 -5.41
C ASP A 58 -2.88 -8.36 -6.66
N SER A 59 -3.56 -7.24 -6.46
CA SER A 59 -3.84 -6.28 -7.53
C SER A 59 -2.89 -5.07 -7.45
N PHE A 60 -2.56 -4.52 -8.60
CA PHE A 60 -1.66 -3.39 -8.76
C PHE A 60 -2.05 -2.53 -9.97
N GLY A 61 -1.84 -1.22 -9.86
CA GLY A 61 -1.96 -0.30 -10.99
C GLY A 61 -0.65 -0.18 -11.76
N VAL A 62 -0.76 0.08 -13.05
CA VAL A 62 0.40 0.35 -13.92
C VAL A 62 0.15 1.62 -14.72
N GLN A 63 1.18 2.47 -14.81
CA GLN A 63 1.24 3.52 -15.82
C GLN A 63 2.34 3.20 -16.82
N PHE A 64 2.01 3.19 -18.11
CA PHE A 64 2.95 2.96 -19.20
C PHE A 64 3.55 4.27 -19.70
N LYS A 65 4.83 4.23 -19.99
CA LYS A 65 5.56 5.27 -20.73
C LYS A 65 6.39 4.60 -21.81
N SER A 66 6.61 5.33 -22.91
CA SER A 66 7.58 4.91 -23.93
C SER A 66 8.97 4.77 -23.29
N ALA A 67 9.78 3.80 -23.73
CA ALA A 67 11.15 3.61 -23.26
C ALA A 67 12.05 4.84 -23.46
N SER A 68 11.69 5.72 -24.40
CA SER A 68 12.35 7.02 -24.60
C SER A 68 12.12 8.03 -23.46
N VAL A 69 11.08 7.84 -22.65
CA VAL A 69 10.79 8.68 -21.49
C VAL A 69 11.54 8.11 -20.29
N ARG A 70 12.60 8.80 -19.87
CA ARG A 70 13.45 8.39 -18.74
C ARG A 70 13.17 9.15 -17.45
N GLU A 71 12.46 10.26 -17.56
CA GLU A 71 12.03 11.11 -16.44
C GLU A 71 10.53 11.37 -16.55
N ILE A 72 9.82 11.18 -15.44
CA ILE A 72 8.36 11.33 -15.36
C ILE A 72 8.09 12.37 -14.28
N ARG A 73 7.65 13.55 -14.71
CA ARG A 73 7.32 14.66 -13.80
C ARG A 73 5.87 14.55 -13.34
N TYR A 74 5.69 14.78 -12.05
CA TYR A 74 4.44 14.93 -11.34
C TYR A 74 4.45 16.30 -10.68
N GLU A 75 3.47 17.14 -10.94
CA GLU A 75 3.29 18.41 -10.25
C GLU A 75 2.76 18.17 -8.83
N GLY A 76 2.93 19.14 -7.91
CA GLY A 76 2.60 18.96 -6.48
C GLY A 76 1.26 18.25 -6.18
N HIS A 77 0.20 18.51 -6.95
CA HIS A 77 -1.09 17.82 -6.79
C HIS A 77 -1.10 16.38 -7.33
N GLU A 78 -0.40 16.11 -8.44
CA GLU A 78 -0.23 14.77 -9.02
C GLU A 78 0.69 13.90 -8.14
N ALA A 79 1.73 14.49 -7.57
CA ALA A 79 2.60 13.81 -6.60
C ALA A 79 1.83 13.44 -5.32
N ARG A 80 0.93 14.33 -4.88
CA ARG A 80 -0.02 14.04 -3.80
C ARG A 80 -0.99 12.92 -4.17
N TRP A 81 -1.51 12.90 -5.40
CA TRP A 81 -2.35 11.82 -5.91
C TRP A 81 -1.62 10.47 -5.85
N LEU A 82 -0.41 10.42 -6.41
CA LEU A 82 0.44 9.23 -6.40
C LEU A 82 0.62 8.71 -4.96
N ARG A 83 0.97 9.59 -4.00
CA ARG A 83 1.14 9.23 -2.59
C ARG A 83 -0.11 8.60 -1.96
N LYS A 84 -1.30 9.05 -2.35
CA LYS A 84 -2.58 8.62 -1.79
C LYS A 84 -3.10 7.33 -2.42
N LEU A 85 -2.44 6.76 -3.43
CA LEU A 85 -2.85 5.47 -3.98
C LEU A 85 -2.74 4.37 -2.92
N ASP A 86 -3.85 3.68 -2.69
CA ASP A 86 -3.96 2.55 -1.75
C ASP A 86 -3.56 1.20 -2.37
N VAL A 87 -3.36 1.17 -3.68
CA VAL A 87 -2.91 -0.02 -4.43
C VAL A 87 -1.42 0.08 -4.77
N PRO A 88 -0.67 -1.05 -4.80
CA PRO A 88 0.62 -1.13 -5.45
C PRO A 88 0.59 -0.48 -6.83
N PHE A 89 1.59 0.35 -7.11
CA PHE A 89 1.66 1.11 -8.36
C PHE A 89 3.03 0.97 -9.00
N LEU A 90 3.06 0.55 -10.25
CA LEU A 90 4.28 0.26 -10.99
C LEU A 90 4.38 1.16 -12.23
N MET A 91 5.60 1.58 -12.56
CA MET A 91 5.88 2.25 -13.83
C MET A 91 6.29 1.22 -14.88
N GLY A 92 5.57 1.17 -16.00
CA GLY A 92 5.88 0.32 -17.15
C GLY A 92 6.62 1.11 -18.24
N SER A 93 7.89 0.83 -18.47
CA SER A 93 8.63 1.37 -19.61
C SER A 93 8.55 0.40 -20.78
N VAL A 94 7.94 0.83 -21.89
CA VAL A 94 7.69 -0.01 -23.07
C VAL A 94 8.54 0.43 -24.25
N ASP A 95 9.35 -0.49 -24.77
CA ASP A 95 10.06 -0.33 -26.03
C ASP A 95 9.27 -1.01 -27.15
N LEU A 96 8.71 -0.21 -28.06
CA LEU A 96 7.94 -0.70 -29.20
C LEU A 96 8.79 -1.44 -30.22
N ALA A 97 10.02 -0.99 -30.46
CA ALA A 97 10.90 -1.58 -31.47
C ALA A 97 11.35 -2.98 -31.02
N ALA A 98 11.69 -3.13 -29.75
CA ALA A 98 12.06 -4.41 -29.17
C ALA A 98 10.85 -5.23 -28.68
N SER A 99 9.65 -4.64 -28.63
CA SER A 99 8.45 -5.22 -28.00
C SER A 99 8.73 -5.72 -26.58
N THR A 100 9.39 -4.88 -25.78
CA THR A 100 9.77 -5.19 -24.39
C THR A 100 9.09 -4.28 -23.38
N LEU A 101 8.83 -4.84 -22.20
CA LEU A 101 8.30 -4.17 -21.03
C LEU A 101 9.33 -4.26 -19.89
N GLN A 102 9.54 -3.15 -19.20
CA GLN A 102 10.25 -3.06 -17.93
C GLN A 102 9.29 -2.53 -16.87
N LEU A 103 9.14 -3.23 -15.74
CA LEU A 103 8.33 -2.81 -14.61
C LEU A 103 9.21 -2.29 -13.48
N TYR A 104 8.89 -1.09 -12.98
CA TYR A 104 9.61 -0.45 -11.88
C TYR A 104 8.69 -0.22 -10.69
N SER A 105 9.22 -0.41 -9.49
CA SER A 105 8.52 -0.10 -8.24
C SER A 105 8.49 1.40 -7.98
N THR A 106 7.39 1.91 -7.45
CA THR A 106 7.28 3.30 -6.96
C THR A 106 7.47 3.41 -5.44
N GLU A 107 7.83 2.34 -4.74
CA GLU A 107 7.93 2.31 -3.28
C GLU A 107 8.87 3.37 -2.70
N ASN A 108 10.03 3.60 -3.32
CA ASN A 108 10.95 4.64 -2.84
C ASN A 108 10.46 6.06 -3.11
N ALA A 109 9.63 6.27 -4.13
CA ALA A 109 8.97 7.55 -4.32
C ALA A 109 8.01 7.83 -3.16
N HIS A 110 7.25 6.81 -2.73
CA HIS A 110 6.38 6.92 -1.57
C HIS A 110 7.13 7.08 -0.25
N ALA A 111 8.26 6.40 -0.07
CA ALA A 111 9.07 6.46 1.13
C ALA A 111 9.80 7.80 1.30
N ARG A 112 10.07 8.52 0.20
CA ARG A 112 10.77 9.81 0.22
C ARG A 112 9.81 11.00 0.28
N TYR A 113 8.55 10.81 -0.06
CA TYR A 113 7.48 11.83 0.05
C TYR A 113 6.87 11.89 1.48
N VAL A 114 7.73 11.82 2.51
CA VAL A 114 7.34 11.76 3.93
C VAL A 114 6.77 13.08 4.43
N HIS A 115 7.15 14.23 3.85
CA HIS A 115 6.72 15.52 4.37
C HIS A 115 5.30 15.88 3.91
N PRO A 116 4.30 15.92 4.81
CA PRO A 116 2.88 16.12 4.44
C PRO A 116 2.56 17.49 3.84
N ARG A 117 3.37 18.52 4.16
CA ARG A 117 3.12 19.93 3.82
C ARG A 117 3.78 20.43 2.54
N ALA A 118 4.70 19.65 1.97
CA ALA A 118 5.43 20.13 0.82
C ALA A 118 4.66 19.69 -0.43
N GLU A 119 3.93 20.64 -1.04
CA GLU A 119 3.43 20.53 -2.42
C GLU A 119 4.61 20.77 -3.35
N PHE A 120 5.49 19.78 -3.48
CA PHE A 120 6.61 19.85 -4.41
C PHE A 120 6.37 18.93 -5.59
N ASP A 121 6.86 19.37 -6.73
CA ASP A 121 6.94 18.56 -7.92
C ASP A 121 7.87 17.36 -7.67
N LEU A 122 7.49 16.21 -8.18
CA LEU A 122 8.25 14.96 -8.09
C LEU A 122 8.66 14.53 -9.50
N VAL A 123 9.91 14.15 -9.68
CA VAL A 123 10.41 13.54 -10.92
C VAL A 123 10.86 12.13 -10.62
N LEU A 124 10.18 11.15 -11.21
CA LEU A 124 10.60 9.75 -11.18
C LEU A 124 11.62 9.51 -12.29
N CYS A 125 12.78 8.96 -11.94
CA CYS A 125 13.87 8.67 -12.87
C CYS A 125 14.00 7.16 -13.05
N LEU A 126 14.00 6.70 -14.29
CA LEU A 126 14.20 5.28 -14.63
C LEU A 126 15.68 4.91 -14.80
N ASP A 127 16.51 5.89 -15.14
CA ASP A 127 17.96 5.73 -15.21
C ASP A 127 18.61 5.95 -13.87
N ALA A 128 19.63 5.14 -13.60
CA ALA A 128 20.49 5.36 -12.45
C ALA A 128 21.08 6.77 -12.53
N PRO A 129 21.16 7.50 -11.39
CA PRO A 129 21.90 8.75 -11.39
C PRO A 129 23.32 8.45 -11.88
N GLY A 130 23.81 9.24 -12.84
CA GLY A 130 25.22 9.20 -13.22
C GLY A 130 26.08 9.40 -11.97
N ARG A 131 27.36 8.95 -12.01
CA ARG A 131 28.37 8.85 -10.91
C ARG A 131 28.43 9.93 -9.82
N GLN A 132 27.66 11.01 -9.87
CA GLN A 132 27.37 11.78 -8.69
C GLN A 132 26.56 10.90 -7.72
N PRO A 133 27.13 10.54 -6.56
CA PRO A 133 26.32 9.99 -5.50
C PRO A 133 25.37 11.11 -5.10
N ILE A 134 24.15 11.11 -5.63
CA ILE A 134 23.04 11.69 -4.88
C ILE A 134 23.13 10.91 -3.57
N ALA A 135 23.60 11.57 -2.52
CA ALA A 135 23.88 10.92 -1.26
C ALA A 135 22.62 10.12 -0.92
N ASN A 136 22.71 8.79 -1.04
CA ASN A 136 21.70 7.84 -0.56
C ASN A 136 21.63 7.86 0.98
N ARG A 137 22.17 8.93 1.60
CA ARG A 137 21.90 9.41 2.95
C ARG A 137 21.12 10.72 2.84
N CYS A 138 19.97 10.71 2.19
CA CYS A 138 18.95 11.70 2.54
C CYS A 138 18.25 11.18 3.80
N GLY A 139 18.98 11.22 4.94
CA GLY A 139 18.27 11.40 6.19
C GLY A 139 17.42 12.64 6.01
N LEU A 140 16.18 12.62 6.50
CA LEU A 140 15.22 13.72 6.41
C LEU A 140 15.77 15.10 6.85
N TYR A 141 16.96 15.12 7.45
CA TYR A 141 17.63 16.26 8.09
C TYR A 141 18.90 16.73 7.35
N ASP A 142 19.48 15.94 6.45
CA ASP A 142 20.68 16.30 5.65
C ASP A 142 20.34 16.69 4.20
N LEU A 143 19.04 16.80 3.87
CA LEU A 143 18.60 17.61 2.75
C LEU A 143 18.83 19.08 3.13
N GLY A 144 20.09 19.53 3.02
CA GLY A 144 20.32 20.86 2.49
C GLY A 144 19.51 20.92 1.19
N TRP A 145 18.42 21.67 1.18
CA TRP A 145 17.55 21.91 0.02
C TRP A 145 18.26 22.68 -1.11
N GLU A 146 19.59 22.66 -1.12
CA GLU A 146 20.42 23.22 -2.15
C GLU A 146 20.52 22.20 -3.29
N HIS A 147 19.89 22.60 -4.39
CA HIS A 147 19.85 21.92 -5.69
C HIS A 147 18.69 20.95 -5.85
N ALA A 148 17.50 21.51 -5.62
CA ALA A 148 16.55 21.63 -6.73
C ALA A 148 17.29 21.54 -8.09
N GLY A 149 16.91 20.59 -8.93
CA GLY A 149 17.12 20.79 -10.37
C GLY A 149 16.55 22.16 -10.79
N PRO A 150 16.73 22.62 -12.03
CA PRO A 150 16.40 23.99 -12.46
C PRO A 150 14.95 24.49 -12.20
N ALA A 151 14.07 23.72 -11.56
CA ALA A 151 12.68 24.04 -11.25
C ALA A 151 12.14 23.60 -9.85
N GLY A 152 12.96 23.29 -8.83
CA GLY A 152 12.41 23.05 -7.47
C GLY A 152 11.77 21.67 -7.21
N ALA A 153 11.91 20.71 -8.13
CA ALA A 153 11.32 19.38 -8.02
C ALA A 153 12.23 18.37 -7.29
N ALA A 154 11.64 17.51 -6.45
CA ALA A 154 12.34 16.37 -5.86
C ALA A 154 12.52 15.26 -6.91
N ARG A 155 13.68 14.61 -6.92
CA ARG A 155 14.00 13.56 -7.90
C ARG A 155 14.14 12.21 -7.21
N CYS A 156 13.50 11.18 -7.72
CA CYS A 156 13.52 9.83 -7.17
C CYS A 156 13.90 8.81 -8.25
N TRP A 157 15.06 8.19 -8.10
CA TRP A 157 15.42 7.03 -8.92
C TRP A 157 14.63 5.81 -8.46
N LEU A 158 13.95 5.13 -9.39
CA LEU A 158 13.10 3.98 -9.09
C LEU A 158 13.87 2.66 -8.91
N GLY A 159 15.18 2.68 -9.11
CA GLY A 159 16.02 1.47 -9.08
C GLY A 159 16.06 0.73 -10.40
N THR A 160 16.48 -0.52 -10.34
CA THR A 160 16.43 -1.44 -11.47
C THR A 160 15.00 -1.98 -11.67
N PRO A 161 14.62 -2.37 -12.90
CA PRO A 161 13.32 -2.99 -13.13
C PRO A 161 13.15 -4.27 -12.30
N LEU A 162 11.98 -4.42 -11.67
CA LEU A 162 11.57 -5.66 -11.00
C LEU A 162 11.47 -6.82 -11.98
N LEU A 163 10.96 -6.51 -13.18
CA LEU A 163 10.75 -7.45 -14.28
C LEU A 163 11.13 -6.77 -15.60
N ARG A 164 11.82 -7.50 -16.46
CA ARG A 164 12.08 -7.12 -17.86
C ARG A 164 11.71 -8.31 -18.73
N CYS A 165 10.91 -8.08 -19.77
CA CYS A 165 10.55 -9.15 -20.71
C CYS A 165 10.09 -8.60 -22.06
N SER A 166 10.36 -9.36 -23.10
CA SER A 166 9.76 -9.25 -24.41
C SER A 166 8.45 -10.06 -24.49
N PHE A 167 7.67 -9.83 -25.55
CA PHE A 167 6.50 -10.67 -25.84
C PHE A 167 6.87 -12.15 -26.00
N THR A 168 8.00 -12.46 -26.65
CA THR A 168 8.47 -13.83 -26.87
C THR A 168 8.87 -14.51 -25.56
N GLU A 169 9.63 -13.82 -24.71
CA GLU A 169 9.99 -14.33 -23.38
C GLU A 169 8.74 -14.53 -22.52
N ALA A 170 7.80 -13.59 -22.55
CA ALA A 170 6.57 -13.69 -21.78
C ALA A 170 5.66 -14.84 -22.23
N ALA A 171 5.79 -15.29 -23.48
CA ALA A 171 5.10 -16.47 -24.00
C ALA A 171 5.79 -17.80 -23.67
N SER A 172 7.01 -17.77 -23.13
CA SER A 172 7.76 -18.99 -22.83
C SER A 172 7.18 -19.76 -21.63
N PRO A 173 7.23 -21.11 -21.66
CA PRO A 173 6.84 -21.92 -20.51
C PRO A 173 7.64 -21.53 -19.27
N GLY A 174 6.96 -21.35 -18.13
CA GLY A 174 7.60 -20.98 -16.86
C GLY A 174 7.78 -19.48 -16.65
N PHE A 175 7.63 -18.63 -17.67
CA PHE A 175 7.76 -17.18 -17.48
C PHE A 175 6.72 -16.62 -16.50
N ALA A 176 5.47 -17.08 -16.58
CA ALA A 176 4.44 -16.63 -15.66
C ALA A 176 4.77 -16.93 -14.19
N GLU A 177 5.39 -18.08 -13.92
CA GLU A 177 5.85 -18.46 -12.59
C GLU A 177 7.04 -17.62 -12.14
N HIS A 178 8.01 -17.38 -13.03
CA HIS A 178 9.11 -16.46 -12.77
C HIS A 178 8.63 -15.03 -12.45
N ALA A 179 7.68 -14.51 -13.24
CA ALA A 179 7.08 -13.20 -13.02
C ALA A 179 6.32 -13.16 -11.69
N TYR A 180 5.61 -14.24 -11.34
CA TYR A 180 4.94 -14.39 -10.06
C TYR A 180 5.95 -14.35 -8.89
N GLU A 181 6.99 -15.18 -8.91
CA GLU A 181 8.03 -15.22 -7.87
C GLU A 181 8.74 -13.88 -7.68
N ARG A 182 8.89 -13.11 -8.77
CA ARG A 182 9.49 -11.77 -8.76
C ARG A 182 8.54 -10.72 -8.22
N LEU A 183 7.29 -10.68 -8.66
CA LEU A 183 6.36 -9.60 -8.34
C LEU A 183 5.65 -9.81 -7.00
N LYS A 184 5.31 -11.04 -6.64
CA LYS A 184 4.53 -11.35 -5.43
C LYS A 184 5.14 -10.74 -4.15
N PRO A 185 6.44 -10.95 -3.83
CA PRO A 185 7.03 -10.38 -2.62
C PRO A 185 7.02 -8.83 -2.63
N TRP A 186 7.22 -8.24 -3.81
CA TRP A 186 7.17 -6.79 -3.99
C TRP A 186 5.77 -6.24 -3.80
N LEU A 187 4.73 -6.90 -4.31
CA LEU A 187 3.34 -6.48 -4.12
C LEU A 187 2.90 -6.60 -2.67
N GLU A 188 3.29 -7.67 -1.97
CA GLU A 188 3.03 -7.84 -0.54
C GLU A 188 3.74 -6.77 0.31
N PHE A 189 5.03 -6.54 0.05
CA PHE A 189 5.79 -5.47 0.69
C PHE A 189 5.16 -4.11 0.45
N SER A 190 4.76 -3.85 -0.80
CA SER A 190 4.13 -2.62 -1.23
C SER A 190 2.80 -2.42 -0.50
N ALA A 191 1.92 -3.43 -0.47
CA ALA A 191 0.65 -3.39 0.26
C ALA A 191 0.84 -3.14 1.76
N GLU A 192 1.80 -3.84 2.39
CA GLU A 192 2.11 -3.64 3.80
C GLU A 192 2.69 -2.24 4.07
N SER A 193 3.57 -1.74 3.20
CA SER A 193 4.11 -0.38 3.31
C SER A 193 2.98 0.64 3.29
N ARG A 194 1.96 0.47 2.44
CA ARG A 194 0.80 1.39 2.41
C ARG A 194 -0.01 1.34 3.69
N ARG A 195 -0.25 0.16 4.25
CA ARG A 195 -0.89 0.02 5.57
C ARG A 195 -0.09 0.78 6.62
N LEU A 196 1.23 0.64 6.62
CA LEU A 196 2.12 1.35 7.55
C LEU A 196 2.09 2.88 7.37
N ARG A 197 1.92 3.39 6.15
CA ARG A 197 1.81 4.84 5.90
C ARG A 197 0.62 5.48 6.60
N SER A 198 -0.49 4.75 6.77
CA SER A 198 -1.64 5.27 7.53
C SER A 198 -1.30 5.57 9.00
N TYR A 199 -0.24 4.94 9.51
CA TYR A 199 0.33 5.16 10.84
C TYR A 199 1.55 6.10 10.82
N GLY A 200 1.82 6.79 9.70
CA GLY A 200 2.98 7.66 9.55
C GLY A 200 4.32 6.92 9.46
N VAL A 201 4.31 5.60 9.25
CA VAL A 201 5.52 4.77 9.12
C VAL A 201 5.82 4.55 7.64
N HIS A 202 7.01 4.93 7.22
CA HIS A 202 7.51 4.79 5.86
C HIS A 202 8.70 3.84 5.83
N ARG A 203 8.80 3.03 4.77
CA ARG A 203 9.89 2.07 4.56
C ARG A 203 10.62 2.39 3.27
N GLU A 204 11.91 2.64 3.35
CA GLU A 204 12.75 2.67 2.15
C GLU A 204 13.19 1.25 1.82
N VAL A 205 13.20 0.91 0.53
CA VAL A 205 13.54 -0.42 0.03
C VAL A 205 14.81 -0.38 -0.82
N SER A 206 15.58 -1.47 -0.78
CA SER A 206 16.75 -1.64 -1.66
C SER A 206 16.36 -1.51 -3.13
N LEU A 207 17.20 -0.83 -3.91
CA LEU A 207 17.00 -0.57 -5.35
C LEU A 207 17.83 -1.49 -6.25
N ASP A 208 18.33 -2.60 -5.70
CA ASP A 208 19.22 -3.54 -6.40
C ASP A 208 18.50 -4.45 -7.42
N GLY A 209 17.16 -4.49 -7.41
CA GLY A 209 16.37 -5.37 -8.30
C GLY A 209 16.36 -6.81 -7.85
N SER A 210 16.65 -7.06 -6.57
CA SER A 210 16.42 -8.34 -5.94
C SER A 210 14.95 -8.73 -6.06
N ALA A 211 14.69 -10.03 -6.21
CA ALA A 211 13.33 -10.56 -6.22
C ALA A 211 12.62 -10.37 -4.85
N GLN A 212 13.40 -10.21 -3.79
CA GLN A 212 12.91 -10.06 -2.42
C GLN A 212 13.17 -8.63 -1.94
N PRO A 213 12.12 -7.80 -1.76
CA PRO A 213 12.30 -6.45 -1.26
C PRO A 213 12.90 -6.47 0.15
N LYS A 214 13.95 -5.69 0.35
CA LYS A 214 14.59 -5.52 1.66
C LYS A 214 14.39 -4.10 2.16
N ALA A 215 13.68 -3.95 3.29
CA ALA A 215 13.60 -2.67 3.98
C ALA A 215 15.00 -2.27 4.48
N MET A 216 15.45 -1.08 4.10
CA MET A 216 16.74 -0.53 4.49
C MET A 216 16.62 0.36 5.72
N SER A 217 15.51 1.07 5.85
CA SER A 217 15.26 2.04 6.91
C SER A 217 13.77 2.25 7.14
N TYR A 218 13.45 2.72 8.33
CA TYR A 218 12.11 3.12 8.75
C TYR A 218 12.15 4.60 9.10
N TYR A 219 11.17 5.36 8.62
CA TYR A 219 11.01 6.77 8.94
C TYR A 219 9.61 7.00 9.50
N THR A 220 9.53 7.84 10.54
CA THR A 220 8.27 8.33 11.07
C THR A 220 8.13 9.78 10.68
N ALA A 221 7.09 10.12 9.92
CA ALA A 221 6.66 11.51 9.81
C ALA A 221 5.86 11.83 11.08
N SER A 222 6.31 12.82 11.85
CA SER A 222 5.53 13.33 12.98
C SER A 222 5.22 14.80 12.76
N GLN A 223 3.94 15.11 12.58
CA GLN A 223 3.41 16.47 12.71
C GLN A 223 2.67 16.65 14.02
N GLU A 224 2.55 17.91 14.41
CA GLU A 224 1.59 18.34 15.42
C GLU A 224 0.17 17.94 14.96
N GLY A 225 -0.47 17.04 15.70
CA GLY A 225 -1.77 16.42 15.37
C GLY A 225 -1.71 15.01 14.79
N ASP A 226 -0.55 14.52 14.33
CA ASP A 226 -0.42 13.13 13.85
C ASP A 226 -0.50 12.13 14.99
N LEU A 227 -0.12 12.52 16.21
CA LEU A 227 -0.28 11.67 17.39
C LEU A 227 -1.75 11.28 17.60
N ASN A 228 -2.70 12.21 17.53
CA ASN A 228 -4.11 11.89 17.73
C ASN A 228 -4.65 10.98 16.60
N LYS A 229 -4.24 11.23 15.35
CA LYS A 229 -4.60 10.36 14.22
C LYS A 229 -4.05 8.94 14.41
N LEU A 230 -2.77 8.84 14.80
CA LEU A 230 -2.11 7.57 15.06
C LEU A 230 -2.78 6.83 16.22
N LEU A 231 -3.04 7.52 17.34
CA LEU A 231 -3.72 6.94 18.49
C LEU A 231 -5.12 6.45 18.10
N ASN A 232 -5.89 7.22 17.32
CA ASN A 232 -7.19 6.78 16.81
C ASN A 232 -7.08 5.57 15.87
N ALA A 233 -6.06 5.52 15.02
CA ALA A 233 -5.86 4.40 14.09
C ALA A 233 -5.39 3.13 14.80
N VAL A 234 -4.63 3.26 15.89
CA VAL A 234 -4.05 2.15 16.65
C VAL A 234 -4.98 1.69 17.78
N ASP A 235 -5.95 2.51 18.22
CA ASP A 235 -6.92 2.18 19.28
C ASP A 235 -7.53 0.77 19.11
N PRO A 236 -8.15 0.42 17.96
CA PRO A 236 -8.78 -0.91 17.82
C PRO A 236 -7.76 -2.06 17.89
N LEU A 237 -6.51 -1.82 17.53
CA LEU A 237 -5.43 -2.82 17.57
C LEU A 237 -4.93 -3.04 19.00
N LEU A 238 -4.80 -1.97 19.79
CA LEU A 238 -4.49 -2.05 21.22
C LEU A 238 -5.57 -2.82 21.96
N TRP A 239 -6.84 -2.63 21.61
CA TRP A 239 -7.96 -3.37 22.17
C TRP A 239 -7.91 -4.85 21.85
N ARG A 240 -7.68 -5.19 20.57
CA ARG A 240 -7.51 -6.58 20.17
C ARG A 240 -6.36 -7.24 20.94
N LEU A 241 -5.24 -6.55 21.09
CA LEU A 241 -4.09 -7.04 21.84
C LEU A 241 -4.42 -7.23 23.33
N ALA A 242 -5.06 -6.25 23.97
CA ALA A 242 -5.49 -6.33 25.36
C ALA A 242 -6.45 -7.50 25.60
N GLY A 243 -7.44 -7.70 24.72
CA GLY A 243 -8.36 -8.84 24.78
C GLY A 243 -7.65 -10.18 24.60
N MET A 244 -6.72 -10.29 23.64
CA MET A 244 -5.89 -11.49 23.48
C MET A 244 -5.06 -11.77 24.74
N LEU A 245 -4.48 -10.74 25.36
CA LEU A 245 -3.69 -10.90 26.57
C LEU A 245 -4.54 -11.22 27.80
N GLY A 246 -5.73 -10.63 27.92
CA GLY A 246 -6.68 -10.95 28.99
C GLY A 246 -7.12 -12.41 28.93
N HIS A 247 -7.44 -12.90 27.73
CA HIS A 247 -7.80 -14.31 27.54
C HIS A 247 -6.63 -15.28 27.76
N VAL A 248 -5.41 -14.89 27.39
CA VAL A 248 -4.25 -15.81 27.45
C VAL A 248 -3.54 -15.76 28.80
N PHE A 249 -3.47 -14.60 29.47
CA PHE A 249 -2.57 -14.38 30.61
C PHE A 249 -3.24 -14.01 31.94
N ASN A 250 -4.59 -13.96 32.02
CA ASN A 250 -5.38 -13.84 33.27
C ASN A 250 -4.86 -12.80 34.30
N GLU A 251 -4.32 -11.68 33.79
CA GLU A 251 -3.56 -10.62 34.49
C GLU A 251 -2.04 -10.79 34.50
N GLY A 252 -1.36 -9.91 33.75
CA GLY A 252 0.10 -9.78 33.75
C GLY A 252 0.54 -8.32 33.59
N PRO A 253 1.83 -8.00 33.84
CA PRO A 253 2.38 -6.65 33.77
C PRO A 253 2.03 -5.90 32.47
N LEU A 254 1.97 -6.62 31.35
CA LEU A 254 1.63 -6.06 30.04
C LEU A 254 0.19 -5.52 29.96
N LEU A 255 -0.77 -6.16 30.63
CA LEU A 255 -2.15 -5.67 30.69
C LEU A 255 -2.24 -4.35 31.46
N LYS A 256 -1.43 -4.21 32.52
CA LYS A 256 -1.34 -2.97 33.30
C LYS A 256 -0.76 -1.82 32.47
N GLU A 257 0.27 -2.09 31.66
CA GLU A 257 0.83 -1.10 30.73
C GLU A 257 -0.20 -0.68 29.67
N LEU A 258 -0.96 -1.62 29.09
CA LEU A 258 -2.02 -1.30 28.13
C LEU A 258 -3.15 -0.47 28.76
N ARG A 259 -3.56 -0.77 30.00
CA ARG A 259 -4.50 0.09 30.76
C ARG A 259 -3.90 1.49 31.03
N GLY A 260 -2.57 1.60 31.17
CA GLY A 260 -1.86 2.87 31.28
C GLY A 260 -1.96 3.70 30.00
N VAL A 261 -1.72 3.08 28.84
CA VAL A 261 -1.87 3.72 27.52
C VAL A 261 -3.31 4.20 27.30
N ARG A 262 -4.30 3.41 27.68
CA ARG A 262 -5.73 3.80 27.62
C ARG A 262 -6.00 5.07 28.42
N ARG A 263 -5.63 5.11 29.70
CA ARG A 263 -5.84 6.28 30.56
C ARG A 263 -5.16 7.52 29.97
N PHE A 264 -3.99 7.35 29.37
CA PHE A 264 -3.33 8.43 28.64
C PHE A 264 -4.16 8.90 27.41
N MET A 265 -4.71 7.98 26.61
CA MET A 265 -5.57 8.32 25.47
C MET A 265 -6.85 9.04 25.89
N GLU A 266 -7.53 8.56 26.93
CA GLU A 266 -8.73 9.18 27.51
C GLU A 266 -8.43 10.60 28.03
N SER A 267 -7.28 10.80 28.67
CA SER A 267 -6.85 12.13 29.12
C SER A 267 -6.64 13.15 27.99
N ARG A 268 -6.54 12.67 26.74
CA ARG A 268 -6.43 13.50 25.53
C ARG A 268 -7.76 13.67 24.80
N GLY A 269 -8.87 13.21 25.38
CA GLY A 269 -10.20 13.28 24.77
C GLY A 269 -10.40 12.29 23.63
N LEU A 270 -9.58 11.24 23.55
CA LEU A 270 -9.78 10.15 22.59
C LEU A 270 -10.71 9.13 23.24
N THR A 271 -11.95 9.06 22.77
CA THR A 271 -12.93 8.06 23.21
C THR A 271 -12.66 6.73 22.50
N PRO A 272 -12.39 5.64 23.23
CA PRO A 272 -12.20 4.31 22.63
C PRO A 272 -13.40 3.86 21.81
N ILE A 273 -13.16 3.27 20.64
CA ILE A 273 -14.22 2.66 19.83
C ILE A 273 -14.33 1.18 20.23
N GLY A 274 -15.03 0.88 21.32
CA GLY A 274 -15.34 -0.51 21.68
C GLY A 274 -15.59 -0.74 23.16
N LEU A 275 -16.68 -1.46 23.45
CA LEU A 275 -17.19 -1.81 24.78
C LEU A 275 -16.27 -2.81 25.51
N TRP A 276 -15.26 -2.29 26.21
CA TRP A 276 -14.76 -2.94 27.42
C TRP A 276 -15.20 -2.07 28.59
N GLU A 277 -16.36 -2.39 29.16
CA GLU A 277 -16.68 -1.90 30.50
C GLU A 277 -15.69 -2.56 31.44
N ASP A 278 -14.91 -1.76 32.16
CA ASP A 278 -14.08 -2.30 33.22
C ASP A 278 -15.01 -3.09 34.16
N PRO A 279 -14.67 -4.33 34.52
CA PRO A 279 -15.46 -5.04 35.52
C PRO A 279 -15.54 -4.12 36.74
N PRO A 280 -16.75 -3.92 37.31
CA PRO A 280 -16.97 -2.91 38.33
C PRO A 280 -15.94 -3.06 39.45
N GLU A 281 -15.22 -1.97 39.74
CA GLU A 281 -14.26 -1.88 40.84
C GLU A 281 -14.97 -2.33 42.13
N GLY A 282 -14.64 -3.53 42.61
CA GLY A 282 -15.28 -4.13 43.79
C GLY A 282 -15.64 -5.61 43.67
N GLN A 283 -15.64 -6.19 42.46
CA GLN A 283 -15.66 -7.65 42.32
C GLN A 283 -14.24 -8.21 42.47
N SER A 284 -13.70 -8.08 43.68
CA SER A 284 -12.61 -8.95 44.13
C SER A 284 -13.14 -10.37 44.02
N GLU A 285 -12.48 -11.23 43.25
CA GLU A 285 -12.73 -12.67 43.26
C GLU A 285 -12.85 -13.12 44.72
N ALA A 286 -14.07 -13.46 45.13
CA ALA A 286 -14.27 -14.18 46.37
C ALA A 286 -13.40 -15.43 46.24
N LYS A 287 -12.37 -15.53 47.07
CA LYS A 287 -11.62 -16.78 47.22
C LYS A 287 -12.66 -17.89 47.36
N PRO A 288 -12.60 -18.95 46.54
CA PRO A 288 -13.49 -20.09 46.72
C PRO A 288 -13.07 -20.79 48.02
N ASP A 289 -13.64 -20.35 49.13
CA ASP A 289 -13.71 -21.14 50.35
C ASP A 289 -14.79 -22.20 50.12
N GLY A 290 -14.38 -23.41 49.75
CA GLY A 290 -15.25 -24.58 49.80
C GLY A 290 -14.99 -25.60 48.71
N ASP A 291 -14.54 -26.79 49.14
CA ASP A 291 -14.50 -28.04 48.39
C ASP A 291 -15.87 -28.34 47.73
N GLY A 292 -16.00 -27.98 46.46
CA GLY A 292 -17.15 -28.31 45.61
C GLY A 292 -16.67 -28.91 44.28
N PRO A 293 -17.35 -29.95 43.75
CA PRO A 293 -16.86 -30.70 42.58
C PRO A 293 -16.91 -29.86 41.29
N PRO A 294 -16.09 -30.19 40.28
CA PRO A 294 -15.87 -29.34 39.12
C PRO A 294 -17.11 -29.29 38.23
N GLY A 295 -17.80 -28.14 38.22
CA GLY A 295 -19.03 -27.93 37.47
C GLY A 295 -18.97 -26.74 36.52
N LYS A 296 -18.80 -27.05 35.23
CA LYS A 296 -19.17 -26.26 34.02
C LYS A 296 -18.47 -24.91 33.80
N GLN A 297 -17.51 -24.93 32.87
CA GLN A 297 -16.97 -23.77 32.16
C GLN A 297 -18.11 -22.91 31.57
N GLY A 298 -18.15 -21.64 31.94
CA GLY A 298 -18.99 -20.63 31.32
C GLY A 298 -18.57 -20.39 29.88
N ARG A 299 -19.43 -20.78 28.94
CA ARG A 299 -19.28 -20.51 27.51
C ARG A 299 -19.75 -19.08 27.27
N VAL A 300 -18.83 -18.13 27.03
CA VAL A 300 -19.21 -16.80 26.53
C VAL A 300 -19.61 -16.97 25.06
N LEU A 301 -20.90 -16.86 24.79
CA LEU A 301 -21.44 -16.85 23.44
C LEU A 301 -21.21 -15.45 22.85
N VAL A 302 -20.29 -15.33 21.89
CA VAL A 302 -20.18 -14.13 21.07
C VAL A 302 -21.31 -14.18 20.03
N SER A 303 -22.39 -13.45 20.31
CA SER A 303 -23.49 -13.23 19.37
C SER A 303 -23.00 -12.31 18.25
N TRP A 304 -22.84 -12.85 17.04
CA TRP A 304 -22.75 -12.05 15.82
C TRP A 304 -24.17 -11.69 15.39
N MET A 305 -24.61 -10.46 15.65
CA MET A 305 -25.80 -9.90 15.00
C MET A 305 -25.47 -8.55 14.38
N GLY A 306 -25.67 -8.50 13.08
CA GLY A 306 -25.59 -7.33 12.22
C GLY A 306 -26.06 -7.72 10.82
N ALA A 307 -27.28 -8.25 10.70
CA ALA A 307 -27.95 -8.32 9.42
C ALA A 307 -28.41 -6.90 9.04
N PRO A 308 -28.21 -6.44 7.80
CA PRO A 308 -28.65 -5.11 7.39
C PRO A 308 -30.18 -5.07 7.30
N THR A 309 -30.77 -4.11 7.99
CA THR A 309 -32.19 -3.76 7.85
C THR A 309 -32.43 -3.16 6.47
N THR A 310 -33.19 -3.85 5.62
CA THR A 310 -33.80 -3.28 4.42
C THR A 310 -34.89 -2.28 4.82
N PRO A 311 -34.98 -1.10 4.17
CA PRO A 311 -36.07 -0.17 4.43
C PRO A 311 -37.38 -0.69 3.81
N ASN A 312 -38.44 -0.64 4.60
CA ASN A 312 -39.82 -0.91 4.19
C ASN A 312 -40.22 0.00 3.02
N ALA A 313 -40.72 -0.61 1.96
CA ALA A 313 -41.53 0.06 0.96
C ALA A 313 -42.95 0.22 1.51
N GLU A 314 -43.34 1.45 1.84
CA GLU A 314 -44.74 1.81 1.99
C GLU A 314 -45.33 2.04 0.60
N THR A 315 -46.33 1.24 0.27
CA THR A 315 -47.36 1.57 -0.73
C THR A 315 -48.53 2.21 0.01
N PRO A 316 -49.16 3.22 -0.60
CA PRO A 316 -50.61 3.32 -0.50
C PRO A 316 -51.28 3.21 -1.87
N GLU A 317 -52.46 2.61 -1.80
CA GLU A 317 -53.45 2.38 -2.84
C GLU A 317 -54.09 3.67 -3.40
N GLU A 318 -54.68 3.51 -4.60
CA GLU A 318 -55.84 4.23 -5.16
C GLU A 318 -55.72 5.71 -5.55
N GLU A 319 -55.51 5.98 -6.84
CA GLU A 319 -56.53 6.39 -7.85
C GLU A 319 -56.00 6.24 -9.28
#